data_AF-A0A1F6CV14-F1
#
_entry.id   AF-A0A1F6CV14-F1
#
_cell.length_a   1.000
_cell.length_b   1.000
_cell.length_c   1.000
_cell.angle_alpha   90.00
_cell.angle_beta   90.00
_cell.angle_gamma   90.00
#
_symmetry.space_group_name_H-M   'P 1'
#
loop_
_entity.id
_entity.type
_entity.pdbx_description
1 polymer ?
#
loop_
_entity_poly.entity_id
_entity_poly.type
_entity_poly.pdbx_seq_one_letter_code
_entity_poly.pdbx_strand_id
1 'polypeptide(L)'
;MVAFDLFGDFSARDTVTEIEQYGIVTIANFLHEDTRRTLLKQLCFLGWRDFTGSKGASGVEINVSACSRFPEGTLFPRLRTELQTLLNAKFARLSPSPLSEPLLFNYTTALRYKPQELGMGTHRDGRYYINLIAVVVLGGWARFSVFDDVGRPVEIRNWPGDLLLMRGPGFAGSNIEPLHRIDQVTTERFTLGFRHKKSRV
;
A
#
# COMPACT_ATOMS: atom_id res chain seq x y z
N MET A 1 -2.75 -10.65 24.94
CA MET A 1 -1.92 -11.53 24.09
C MET A 1 -2.32 -11.24 22.65
N VAL A 2 -1.56 -10.43 21.91
CA VAL A 2 -1.99 -9.94 20.58
C VAL A 2 -1.51 -10.95 19.54
N ALA A 3 -2.43 -11.72 18.97
CA ALA A 3 -2.12 -12.73 17.98
C ALA A 3 -1.87 -12.05 16.62
N PHE A 4 -0.59 -11.81 16.29
CA PHE A 4 -0.13 -11.36 14.96
C PHE A 4 -0.21 -12.47 13.89
N ASP A 5 -1.13 -13.42 14.02
CA ASP A 5 -1.20 -14.61 13.15
C ASP A 5 -1.68 -14.31 11.72
N LEU A 6 -1.80 -13.02 11.37
CA LEU A 6 -2.13 -12.57 10.03
C LEU A 6 -0.89 -12.43 9.13
N PHE A 7 0.30 -12.23 9.73
CA PHE A 7 1.50 -11.77 9.03
C PHE A 7 2.72 -12.65 9.30
N GLY A 8 3.56 -12.78 8.28
CA GLY A 8 4.94 -13.21 8.42
C GLY A 8 5.81 -12.14 9.10
N ASP A 9 6.96 -12.57 9.61
CA ASP A 9 7.94 -11.66 10.22
C ASP A 9 8.81 -10.98 9.16
N PHE A 10 9.40 -9.83 9.51
CA PHE A 10 10.34 -9.11 8.67
C PHE A 10 11.33 -8.26 9.48
N SER A 11 12.48 -7.96 8.87
CA SER A 11 13.51 -7.09 9.46
C SER A 11 13.13 -5.62 9.30
N ALA A 12 12.87 -4.96 10.42
CA ALA A 12 12.53 -3.53 10.44
C ALA A 12 13.69 -2.65 9.94
N ARG A 13 14.93 -3.03 10.25
CA ARG A 13 16.13 -2.28 9.84
C ARG A 13 16.32 -2.34 8.33
N ASP A 14 16.30 -3.54 7.76
CA ASP A 14 16.52 -3.73 6.32
C ASP A 14 15.41 -3.07 5.50
N THR A 15 14.16 -3.16 6.00
CA THR A 15 13.00 -2.45 5.44
C THR A 15 13.23 -0.94 5.39
N VAL A 16 13.71 -0.33 6.47
CA VAL A 16 13.99 1.12 6.49
C VAL A 16 15.11 1.46 5.52
N THR A 17 16.21 0.72 5.54
CA THR A 17 17.36 0.96 4.64
C THR A 17 16.95 0.91 3.17
N GLU A 18 16.12 -0.08 2.79
CA GLU A 18 15.66 -0.21 1.40
C GLU A 18 14.71 0.92 1.01
N ILE A 19 13.78 1.33 1.90
CA ILE A 19 12.89 2.48 1.65
C ILE A 19 13.67 3.80 1.57
N GLU A 20 14.72 3.98 2.39
CA GLU A 20 15.57 5.16 2.31
C GLU A 20 16.25 5.27 0.95
N GLN A 21 16.76 4.14 0.45
CA GLN A 21 17.50 4.05 -0.81
C GLN A 21 16.60 4.14 -2.05
N TYR A 22 15.47 3.44 -2.07
CA TYR A 22 14.64 3.28 -3.27
C TYR A 22 13.25 3.93 -3.16
N GLY A 23 12.89 4.47 -1.99
CA GLY A 23 11.57 5.02 -1.70
C GLY A 23 10.48 3.96 -1.48
N ILE A 24 10.78 2.67 -1.71
CA ILE A 24 9.87 1.54 -1.60
C ILE A 24 10.64 0.28 -1.20
N VAL A 25 9.95 -0.66 -0.54
CA VAL A 25 10.38 -2.05 -0.36
C VAL A 25 9.19 -2.99 -0.52
N THR A 26 9.46 -4.20 -1.01
CA THR A 26 8.50 -5.31 -1.01
C THR A 26 8.89 -6.36 0.02
N ILE A 27 8.01 -6.59 1.00
CA ILE A 27 8.12 -7.71 1.92
C ILE A 27 7.36 -8.88 1.32
N ALA A 28 8.11 -9.87 0.82
CA ALA A 28 7.56 -11.01 0.10
C ALA A 28 6.79 -11.95 1.03
N ASN A 29 5.64 -12.47 0.57
CA ASN A 29 4.81 -13.43 1.31
C ASN A 29 4.43 -12.95 2.72
N PHE A 30 4.29 -11.64 2.90
CA PHE A 30 4.04 -11.01 4.20
C PHE A 30 2.68 -11.41 4.77
N LEU A 31 1.64 -11.50 3.95
CA LEU A 31 0.30 -11.89 4.39
C LEU A 31 0.14 -13.40 4.31
N HIS A 32 -0.24 -14.04 5.42
CA HIS A 32 -0.53 -15.48 5.44
C HIS A 32 -1.62 -15.84 4.41
N GLU A 33 -1.47 -17.01 3.78
CA GLU A 33 -2.31 -17.42 2.65
C GLU A 33 -3.79 -17.55 3.04
N ASP A 34 -4.11 -18.09 4.22
CA ASP A 34 -5.49 -18.24 4.69
C ASP A 34 -6.15 -16.88 4.96
N THR A 35 -5.40 -15.94 5.52
CA THR A 35 -5.80 -14.54 5.70
C THR A 35 -6.09 -13.90 4.34
N ARG A 36 -5.18 -14.06 3.38
CA ARG A 36 -5.33 -13.54 2.01
C ARG A 36 -6.58 -14.08 1.31
N ARG A 37 -6.81 -15.39 1.37
CA ARG A 37 -7.99 -16.05 0.78
C ARG A 37 -9.28 -15.59 1.43
N THR A 38 -9.28 -15.39 2.75
CA THR A 38 -10.45 -14.86 3.47
C THR A 38 -10.78 -13.43 3.04
N LEU A 39 -9.77 -12.56 2.94
CA LEU A 39 -9.96 -11.19 2.44
C LEU A 39 -10.48 -11.17 1.00
N LEU A 40 -9.90 -11.98 0.11
CA LEU A 40 -10.36 -12.12 -1.27
C LEU A 40 -11.85 -12.50 -1.35
N LYS A 41 -12.31 -13.46 -0.54
CA LYS A 41 -13.73 -13.82 -0.48
C LYS A 41 -14.60 -12.65 0.00
N GLN A 42 -14.11 -11.88 0.98
CA GLN A 42 -14.84 -10.72 1.51
C GLN A 42 -14.94 -9.56 0.51
N LEU A 43 -13.99 -9.43 -0.43
CA LEU A 43 -14.04 -8.41 -1.49
C LEU A 43 -15.28 -8.51 -2.39
N CYS A 44 -15.85 -9.71 -2.55
CA CYS A 44 -17.06 -9.96 -3.35
C CYS A 44 -18.28 -9.19 -2.82
N PHE A 45 -18.28 -8.81 -1.55
CA PHE A 45 -19.39 -8.11 -0.89
C PHE A 45 -19.18 -6.61 -0.78
N LEU A 46 -18.08 -6.08 -1.32
CA LEU A 46 -17.82 -4.64 -1.29
C LEU A 46 -18.62 -3.88 -2.36
N GLY A 47 -19.11 -2.71 -1.97
CA GLY A 47 -19.70 -1.75 -2.90
C GLY A 47 -18.63 -1.03 -3.71
N TRP A 48 -18.20 -1.64 -4.82
CA TRP A 48 -17.22 -1.08 -5.74
C TRP A 48 -17.78 0.13 -6.50
N ARG A 49 -16.92 1.11 -6.75
CA ARG A 49 -17.22 2.26 -7.62
C ARG A 49 -16.14 2.39 -8.68
N ASP A 50 -16.54 2.50 -9.93
CA ASP A 50 -15.62 2.64 -11.04
C ASP A 50 -15.11 4.09 -11.15
N PHE A 51 -13.81 4.21 -11.42
CA PHE A 51 -13.13 5.48 -11.66
C PHE A 51 -12.35 5.34 -12.97
N THR A 52 -12.84 6.01 -14.00
CA THR A 52 -12.24 6.03 -15.34
C THR A 52 -12.00 7.48 -15.79
N GLY A 53 -10.80 7.77 -16.30
CA GLY A 53 -10.43 9.08 -16.86
C GLY A 53 -9.31 9.78 -16.07
N SER A 54 -9.06 11.05 -16.40
CA SER A 54 -8.02 11.85 -15.75
C SER A 54 -8.51 12.42 -14.41
N LYS A 55 -7.69 12.31 -13.37
CA LYS A 55 -8.02 12.78 -12.01
C LYS A 55 -6.93 13.68 -11.43
N GLY A 56 -7.36 14.69 -10.68
CA GLY A 56 -6.47 15.63 -9.99
C GLY A 56 -5.86 16.68 -10.91
N ALA A 57 -5.19 17.66 -10.34
CA ALA A 57 -4.59 18.78 -11.10
C ALA A 57 -3.49 18.31 -12.07
N SER A 58 -2.84 17.18 -11.79
CA SER A 58 -1.84 16.56 -12.65
C SER A 58 -2.41 15.65 -13.74
N GLY A 59 -3.74 15.50 -13.82
CA GLY A 59 -4.40 14.75 -14.90
C GLY A 59 -4.08 13.25 -14.93
N VAL A 60 -3.81 12.63 -13.77
CA VAL A 60 -3.44 11.20 -13.69
C VAL A 60 -4.56 10.36 -14.30
N GLU A 61 -4.26 9.61 -15.34
CA GLU A 61 -5.20 8.66 -15.92
C GLU A 61 -5.43 7.48 -14.96
N ILE A 62 -6.69 7.20 -14.67
CA ILE A 62 -7.09 6.12 -13.76
C ILE A 62 -8.13 5.28 -14.47
N ASN A 63 -8.01 3.96 -14.33
CA ASN A 63 -9.03 3.00 -14.72
C ASN A 63 -9.06 1.88 -13.67
N VAL A 64 -9.84 2.09 -12.61
CA VAL A 64 -9.88 1.19 -11.44
C VAL A 64 -11.25 1.23 -10.78
N SER A 65 -11.69 0.15 -10.16
CA SER A 65 -12.79 0.19 -9.20
C SER A 65 -12.23 0.35 -7.79
N ALA A 66 -12.79 1.24 -6.98
CA ALA A 66 -12.36 1.46 -5.60
C ALA A 66 -13.48 1.30 -4.58
N CYS A 67 -13.13 0.90 -3.36
CA CYS A 67 -13.99 0.91 -2.20
C CYS A 67 -13.22 1.41 -0.97
N SER A 68 -13.80 2.34 -0.22
CA SER A 68 -13.21 2.87 1.03
C SER A 68 -14.12 2.68 2.24
N ARG A 69 -15.20 1.89 2.08
CA ARG A 69 -16.15 1.56 3.15
C ARG A 69 -16.10 0.06 3.38
N PHE A 70 -15.67 -0.34 4.57
CA PHE A 70 -15.50 -1.73 4.94
C PHE A 70 -16.52 -2.09 6.02
N PRO A 71 -17.27 -3.19 5.86
CA PRO A 71 -18.23 -3.60 6.88
C PRO A 71 -17.54 -3.98 8.19
N GLU A 72 -18.14 -3.60 9.31
CA GLU A 72 -17.72 -4.06 10.64
C GLU A 72 -17.84 -5.60 10.73
N GLY A 73 -16.99 -6.21 11.57
CA GLY A 73 -16.94 -7.67 11.71
C GLY A 73 -16.25 -8.43 10.57
N THR A 74 -15.80 -7.74 9.51
CA THR A 74 -14.94 -8.32 8.47
C THR A 74 -13.47 -8.31 8.87
N LEU A 75 -12.60 -8.92 8.06
CA LEU A 75 -11.17 -8.99 8.35
C LEU A 75 -10.44 -7.67 8.01
N PHE A 76 -11.03 -6.78 7.20
CA PHE A 76 -10.37 -5.53 6.79
C PHE A 76 -10.03 -4.58 7.96
N PRO A 77 -10.95 -4.26 8.89
CA PRO A 77 -10.62 -3.38 10.02
C PRO A 77 -9.60 -4.01 10.96
N ARG A 78 -9.66 -5.34 11.17
CA ARG A 78 -8.69 -6.08 11.99
C ARG A 78 -7.29 -6.05 11.35
N LEU A 79 -7.20 -6.35 10.05
CA LEU A 79 -5.95 -6.28 9.27
C LEU A 79 -5.29 -4.91 9.39
N ARG A 80 -6.09 -3.83 9.23
CA ARG A 80 -5.62 -2.44 9.38
C ARG A 80 -5.00 -2.19 10.76
N THR A 81 -5.73 -2.56 11.81
CA THR A 81 -5.31 -2.33 13.19
C THR A 81 -4.06 -3.15 13.53
N GLU A 82 -4.03 -4.43 13.18
CA GLU A 82 -2.87 -5.29 13.48
C GLU A 82 -1.64 -4.88 12.68
N LEU A 83 -1.78 -4.50 11.41
CA LEU A 83 -0.66 -3.99 10.61
C LEU A 83 -0.11 -2.69 11.21
N GLN A 84 -0.98 -1.76 11.59
CA GLN A 84 -0.58 -0.52 12.27
C GLN A 84 0.20 -0.82 13.56
N THR A 85 -0.32 -1.70 14.41
CA THR A 85 0.32 -2.10 15.67
C THR A 85 1.69 -2.74 15.42
N LEU A 86 1.79 -3.65 14.44
CA LEU A 86 3.04 -4.31 14.09
C LEU A 86 4.11 -3.31 13.61
N LEU A 87 3.76 -2.44 12.66
CA LEU A 87 4.69 -1.44 12.12
C LEU A 87 5.16 -0.46 13.19
N ASN A 88 4.22 0.06 14.01
CA ASN A 88 4.58 0.94 15.14
C ASN A 88 5.51 0.22 16.13
N ALA A 89 5.19 -1.01 16.52
CA ALA A 89 5.99 -1.77 17.48
C ALA A 89 7.39 -2.10 16.96
N LYS A 90 7.53 -2.39 15.65
CA LYS A 90 8.82 -2.68 15.03
C LYS A 90 9.67 -1.42 14.85
N PHE A 91 9.10 -0.34 14.33
CA PHE A 91 9.85 0.90 14.08
C PHE A 91 10.17 1.68 15.36
N ALA A 92 9.37 1.57 16.43
CA ALA A 92 9.70 2.15 17.73
C ALA A 92 10.95 1.54 18.38
N ARG A 93 11.43 0.37 17.91
CA ARG A 93 12.67 -0.26 18.40
C ARG A 93 13.92 0.26 17.68
N LEU A 94 13.77 1.05 16.63
CA LEU A 94 14.88 1.66 15.91
C LEU A 94 15.23 3.02 16.55
N SER A 95 16.52 3.37 16.52
CA SER A 95 17.01 4.67 16.99
C SER A 95 17.92 5.27 15.92
N PRO A 96 17.57 6.43 15.33
CA PRO A 96 16.29 7.13 15.52
C PRO A 96 15.08 6.34 14.98
N SER A 97 13.88 6.68 15.45
CA SER A 97 12.63 6.16 14.84
C SER A 97 12.51 6.68 13.41
N PRO A 98 12.20 5.82 12.41
CA PRO A 98 11.96 6.27 11.04
C PRO A 98 10.59 6.95 10.90
N LEU A 99 9.69 6.86 11.87
CA LEU A 99 8.39 7.53 11.83
C LEU A 99 8.49 8.91 12.49
N SER A 100 8.01 9.96 11.81
CA SER A 100 7.92 11.31 12.39
C SER A 100 6.89 11.40 13.50
N GLU A 101 5.90 10.51 13.48
CA GLU A 101 4.86 10.33 14.49
C GLU A 101 4.32 8.90 14.41
N PRO A 102 3.74 8.34 15.49
CA PRO A 102 3.13 7.01 15.44
C PRO A 102 2.14 6.88 14.26
N LEU A 103 2.22 5.77 13.52
CA LEU A 103 1.32 5.51 12.40
C LEU A 103 -0.12 5.41 12.90
N LEU A 104 -1.02 6.12 12.22
CA LEU A 104 -2.46 6.00 12.33
C LEU A 104 -3.06 5.77 10.94
N PHE A 105 -3.38 4.53 10.60
CA PHE A 105 -4.04 4.20 9.34
C PHE A 105 -5.52 4.58 9.38
N ASN A 106 -5.78 5.88 9.20
CA ASN A 106 -7.12 6.46 9.15
C ASN A 106 -7.70 6.55 7.72
N TYR A 107 -6.95 6.13 6.70
CA TYR A 107 -7.42 6.09 5.33
C TYR A 107 -7.09 4.73 4.70
N THR A 108 -8.14 3.95 4.39
CA THR A 108 -8.03 2.61 3.78
C THR A 108 -8.80 2.58 2.48
N THR A 109 -8.26 1.92 1.46
CA THR A 109 -8.93 1.76 0.16
C THR A 109 -8.62 0.40 -0.44
N ALA A 110 -9.65 -0.31 -0.88
CA ALA A 110 -9.51 -1.46 -1.74
C ALA A 110 -9.55 -1.00 -3.19
N LEU A 111 -8.66 -1.52 -4.02
CA LEU A 111 -8.62 -1.26 -5.47
C LEU A 111 -8.73 -2.57 -6.23
N ARG A 112 -9.57 -2.58 -7.26
CA ARG A 112 -9.78 -3.66 -8.23
C ARG A 112 -9.42 -3.15 -9.61
N TYR A 113 -8.52 -3.87 -10.28
CA TYR A 113 -8.11 -3.60 -11.66
C TYR A 113 -8.58 -4.74 -12.54
N LYS A 114 -9.35 -4.44 -13.59
CA LYS A 114 -9.69 -5.40 -14.64
C LYS A 114 -8.50 -5.55 -15.60
N PRO A 115 -8.37 -6.67 -16.34
CA PRO A 115 -7.33 -6.81 -17.34
C PRO A 115 -7.39 -5.70 -18.39
N GLN A 116 -6.28 -4.97 -18.56
CA GLN A 116 -6.15 -3.80 -19.42
C GLN A 116 -4.70 -3.28 -19.46
N GLU A 117 -4.38 -2.44 -20.46
CA GLU A 117 -3.04 -1.86 -20.61
C GLU A 117 -2.67 -0.88 -19.48
N LEU A 118 -3.61 -0.04 -19.03
CA LEU A 118 -3.34 0.98 -18.02
C LEU A 118 -4.27 0.84 -16.83
N GLY A 119 -3.72 0.60 -15.63
CA GLY A 119 -4.49 0.62 -14.37
C GLY A 119 -4.55 2.02 -13.76
N MET A 120 -3.38 2.60 -13.51
CA MET A 120 -3.22 3.92 -12.90
C MET A 120 -1.91 4.53 -13.41
N GLY A 121 -2.02 5.70 -14.03
CA GLY A 121 -0.90 6.44 -14.59
C GLY A 121 0.14 6.84 -13.56
N THR A 122 1.27 7.34 -14.06
CA THR A 122 2.40 7.76 -13.24
C THR A 122 2.00 8.87 -12.27
N HIS A 123 2.14 8.63 -10.97
CA HIS A 123 1.76 9.58 -9.94
C HIS A 123 2.56 9.40 -8.63
N ARG A 124 2.46 10.40 -7.75
CA ARG A 124 2.84 10.28 -6.34
C ARG A 124 1.57 10.25 -5.51
N ASP A 125 1.60 9.54 -4.40
CA ASP A 125 0.55 9.69 -3.40
C ASP A 125 0.54 11.13 -2.86
N GLY A 126 -0.63 11.61 -2.45
CA GLY A 126 -0.77 13.00 -2.01
C GLY A 126 0.06 13.29 -0.75
N ARG A 127 0.70 14.46 -0.70
CA ARG A 127 1.57 14.94 0.41
C ARG A 127 0.93 14.96 1.80
N TYR A 128 -0.38 14.82 1.89
CA TYR A 128 -1.13 14.71 3.14
C TYR A 128 -1.15 13.27 3.70
N TYR A 129 -0.64 12.28 2.95
CA TYR A 129 -0.41 10.92 3.42
C TYR A 129 1.03 10.80 3.91
N ILE A 130 1.21 10.82 5.23
CA ILE A 130 2.51 10.91 5.88
C ILE A 130 3.07 9.55 6.28
N ASN A 131 4.36 9.54 6.60
CA ASN A 131 5.16 8.39 6.99
C ASN A 131 5.18 7.26 5.96
N LEU A 132 4.19 6.37 5.97
CA LEU A 132 4.17 5.20 5.10
C LEU A 132 2.83 5.05 4.40
N ILE A 133 2.93 4.63 3.14
CA ILE A 133 1.85 4.07 2.36
C ILE A 133 2.08 2.56 2.31
N ALA A 134 1.18 1.79 2.92
CA ALA A 134 1.23 0.34 2.90
C ALA A 134 0.23 -0.20 1.89
N VAL A 135 0.67 -1.08 0.99
CA VAL A 135 -0.19 -1.74 0.00
C VAL A 135 -0.02 -3.25 0.10
N VAL A 136 -1.10 -3.95 0.45
CA VAL A 136 -1.14 -5.42 0.46
C VAL A 136 -1.76 -5.90 -0.84
N VAL A 137 -1.09 -6.81 -1.53
CA VAL A 137 -1.61 -7.43 -2.76
C VAL A 137 -2.40 -8.67 -2.40
N LEU A 138 -3.67 -8.72 -2.78
CA LEU A 138 -4.57 -9.82 -2.41
C LEU A 138 -4.69 -10.87 -3.51
N GLY A 139 -4.66 -10.47 -4.79
CA GLY A 139 -4.84 -11.38 -5.91
C GLY A 139 -4.56 -10.71 -7.24
N GLY A 140 -4.41 -11.53 -8.27
CA GLY A 140 -4.09 -11.11 -9.64
C GLY A 140 -2.70 -10.50 -9.79
N TRP A 141 -2.49 -9.87 -10.95
CA TRP A 141 -1.20 -9.33 -11.36
C TRP A 141 -1.37 -8.12 -12.27
N ALA A 142 -0.50 -7.14 -12.04
CA ALA A 142 -0.27 -5.99 -12.88
C ALA A 142 1.16 -5.57 -12.64
N ARG A 143 1.81 -5.01 -13.66
CA ARG A 143 3.14 -4.44 -13.47
C ARG A 143 3.02 -3.21 -12.57
N PHE A 144 3.84 -3.18 -11.53
CA PHE A 144 4.01 -2.04 -10.65
C PHE A 144 5.42 -1.51 -10.85
N SER A 145 5.55 -0.26 -11.27
CA SER A 145 6.84 0.37 -11.48
C SER A 145 6.99 1.59 -10.58
N VAL A 146 8.18 1.77 -10.01
CA VAL A 146 8.63 3.06 -9.48
C VAL A 146 9.55 3.72 -10.50
N PHE A 147 9.78 5.02 -10.38
CA PHE A 147 10.68 5.75 -11.27
C PHE A 147 11.88 6.25 -10.49
N ASP A 148 13.07 6.01 -11.04
CA ASP A 148 14.31 6.54 -10.49
C ASP A 148 14.45 8.06 -10.72
N ASP A 149 15.55 8.65 -10.25
CA ASP A 149 15.78 10.10 -10.32
C ASP A 149 15.93 10.63 -11.75
N VAL A 150 16.23 9.77 -12.72
CA VAL A 150 16.30 10.12 -14.16
C VAL A 150 15.01 9.77 -14.91
N GLY A 151 13.97 9.32 -14.20
CA GLY A 151 12.66 9.02 -14.76
C GLY A 151 12.57 7.68 -15.49
N ARG A 152 13.47 6.73 -15.24
CA ARG A 152 13.38 5.37 -15.79
C ARG A 152 12.50 4.49 -14.89
N PRO A 153 11.58 3.71 -15.47
CA PRO A 153 10.77 2.79 -14.69
C PRO A 153 11.60 1.59 -14.22
N VAL A 154 11.51 1.29 -12.94
CA VAL A 154 12.03 0.08 -12.29
C VAL A 154 10.83 -0.73 -11.81
N GLU A 155 10.68 -1.94 -12.34
CA GLU A 155 9.61 -2.85 -11.92
C GLU A 155 9.87 -3.36 -10.51
N ILE A 156 8.84 -3.33 -9.66
CA ILE A 156 8.89 -3.78 -8.29
C ILE A 156 7.99 -5.00 -8.13
N ARG A 157 8.53 -6.00 -7.44
CA ARG A 157 7.81 -7.22 -7.06
C ARG A 157 6.50 -6.86 -6.34
N ASN A 158 5.37 -7.43 -6.76
CA ASN A 158 4.06 -7.15 -6.16
C ASN A 158 3.08 -8.35 -6.25
N TRP A 159 3.53 -9.55 -5.86
CA TRP A 159 2.72 -10.76 -5.98
C TRP A 159 1.64 -10.84 -4.88
N PRO A 160 0.56 -11.61 -5.10
CA PRO A 160 -0.41 -11.88 -4.05
C PRO A 160 0.25 -12.38 -2.76
N GLY A 161 -0.07 -11.73 -1.64
CA GLY A 161 0.54 -11.97 -0.34
C GLY A 161 1.66 -10.98 0.02
N ASP A 162 2.23 -10.28 -0.95
CA ASP A 162 3.29 -9.30 -0.68
C ASP A 162 2.72 -8.02 -0.04
N LEU A 163 3.53 -7.38 0.81
CA LEU A 163 3.32 -6.04 1.34
C LEU A 163 4.34 -5.09 0.71
N LEU A 164 3.84 -4.05 0.05
CA LEU A 164 4.65 -2.94 -0.43
C LEU A 164 4.58 -1.81 0.61
N LEU A 165 5.73 -1.30 1.03
CA LEU A 165 5.84 -0.12 1.88
C LEU A 165 6.52 0.99 1.10
N MET A 166 5.82 2.09 0.88
CA MET A 166 6.34 3.27 0.20
C MET A 166 6.50 4.43 1.17
N ARG A 167 7.56 5.21 0.97
CA ARG A 167 7.85 6.42 1.73
C ARG A 167 6.80 7.50 1.47
N GLY A 168 6.23 8.05 2.52
CA GLY A 168 5.50 9.32 2.52
C GLY A 168 6.30 10.41 3.26
N PRO A 169 5.83 11.67 3.26
CA PRO A 169 6.51 12.74 3.99
C PRO A 169 6.61 12.43 5.49
N GLY A 170 7.78 12.69 6.07
CA GLY A 170 8.09 12.43 7.48
C GLY A 170 8.80 11.10 7.74
N PHE A 171 8.77 10.13 6.82
CA PHE A 171 9.48 8.87 7.03
C PHE A 171 10.98 9.02 6.77
N ALA A 172 11.76 8.60 7.76
CA ALA A 172 13.21 8.75 7.82
C ALA A 172 13.68 10.18 7.49
N GLY A 173 12.90 11.18 7.91
CA GLY A 173 13.19 12.60 7.64
C GLY A 173 13.01 13.04 6.18
N SER A 174 12.55 12.18 5.28
CA SER A 174 12.31 12.53 3.88
C SER A 174 10.95 13.18 3.65
N ASN A 175 10.85 14.01 2.62
CA ASN A 175 9.61 14.62 2.13
C ASN A 175 9.29 14.24 0.67
N ILE A 176 9.87 13.13 0.18
CA ILE A 176 9.76 12.71 -1.21
C ILE A 176 9.10 11.34 -1.27
N GLU A 177 7.89 11.28 -1.83
CA GLU A 177 7.14 10.05 -2.11
C GLU A 177 7.56 9.44 -3.43
N PRO A 178 7.72 8.11 -3.59
CA PRO A 178 8.12 7.54 -4.88
C PRO A 178 7.07 7.81 -5.97
N LEU A 179 7.55 8.20 -7.15
CA LEU A 179 6.73 8.25 -8.35
C LEU A 179 6.50 6.82 -8.81
N HIS A 180 5.25 6.43 -9.05
CA HIS A 180 4.91 5.04 -9.38
C HIS A 180 3.74 4.94 -10.37
N ARG A 181 3.65 3.78 -11.05
CA ARG A 181 2.64 3.47 -12.07
C ARG A 181 2.17 2.03 -11.94
N ILE A 182 0.92 1.81 -12.32
CA ILE A 182 0.31 0.48 -12.44
C ILE A 182 -0.21 0.32 -13.88
N ASP A 183 0.38 -0.60 -14.62
CA ASP A 183 0.03 -0.89 -16.02
C ASP A 183 0.11 -2.41 -16.27
N GLN A 184 -0.18 -2.83 -17.51
CA GLN A 184 -0.14 -4.23 -17.93
C GLN A 184 -0.89 -5.15 -16.95
N VAL A 185 -2.16 -4.85 -16.68
CA VAL A 185 -3.00 -5.69 -15.84
C VAL A 185 -3.37 -6.93 -16.66
N THR A 186 -2.77 -8.08 -16.36
CA THR A 186 -2.99 -9.33 -17.13
C THR A 186 -4.06 -10.22 -16.51
N THR A 187 -4.25 -10.10 -15.19
CA THR A 187 -5.29 -10.81 -14.44
C THR A 187 -5.99 -9.84 -13.50
N GLU A 188 -7.25 -10.12 -13.18
CA GLU A 188 -8.01 -9.25 -12.29
C GLU A 188 -7.30 -9.11 -10.94
N ARG A 189 -6.88 -7.88 -10.63
CA ARG A 189 -5.98 -7.59 -9.51
C ARG A 189 -6.69 -6.87 -8.39
N PHE A 190 -6.42 -7.28 -7.16
CA PHE A 190 -6.99 -6.70 -5.96
C PHE A 190 -5.91 -6.27 -4.97
N THR A 191 -6.04 -5.08 -4.41
CA THR A 191 -5.13 -4.57 -3.37
C THR A 191 -5.87 -3.86 -2.25
N LEU A 192 -5.25 -3.80 -1.08
CA LEU A 192 -5.64 -2.95 0.04
C LEU A 192 -4.53 -1.94 0.31
N GLY A 193 -4.84 -0.66 0.20
CA GLY A 193 -3.96 0.44 0.59
C GLY A 193 -4.33 1.01 1.95
N PHE A 194 -3.34 1.23 2.81
CA PHE A 194 -3.43 1.83 4.13
C PHE A 194 -2.51 3.06 4.20
N ARG A 195 -3.07 4.18 4.65
CA ARG A 195 -2.37 5.46 4.68
C ARG A 195 -2.66 6.20 5.98
N HIS A 196 -1.68 6.93 6.47
CA HIS A 196 -1.87 7.92 7.52
C HIS A 196 -2.14 9.28 6.89
N LYS A 197 -3.42 9.66 6.80
CA LYS A 197 -3.82 11.00 6.34
C LYS A 197 -3.70 11.99 7.50
N LYS A 198 -2.81 12.98 7.37
CA LYS A 198 -2.70 14.06 8.33
C LYS A 198 -4.02 14.84 8.39
N SER A 199 -4.53 15.07 9.60
CA SER A 199 -5.64 16.00 9.81
C SER A 199 -5.26 17.37 9.25
N ARG A 200 -6.18 18.04 8.56
CA ARG A 200 -5.97 19.43 8.17
C ARG A 200 -5.89 20.23 9.47
N VAL A 201 -4.76 20.89 9.72
CA VAL A 201 -4.67 22.00 10.67
C VAL A 201 -5.35 23.20 10.01
#